data_AF-A0A835PXK4-F1
#
_entry.id   AF-A0A835PXK4-F1
#
_cell.length_a   1.000
_cell.length_b   1.000
_cell.length_c   1.000
_cell.angle_alpha   90.00
_cell.angle_beta   90.00
_cell.angle_gamma   90.00
#
_symmetry.space_group_name_H-M   'P 1'
#
loop_
_entity.id
_entity.type
_entity.pdbx_description
1 polymer ?
#
loop_
_entity_poly.entity_id
_entity_poly.type
_entity_poly.pdbx_seq_one_letter_code
_entity_poly.pdbx_strand_id
1 'polypeptide(L)'
;MESSDLAYSPADDAGSKPYVYPRSPSSDDKERPTQLRFLVSNMAAGSIIGKGGATIAEFQSLTGARIQLSRNHEFFPGTSDRIIMVSGEFNEIIKALELILEKLMIEAEDNNDDDTRTKVRLIVPNSSCGAIIGKGGSTIKSFIEESQADIKISPQEQNYAGFNDRLVTVIGSLEEQKRAIFLILSKLAEDAHYPQNMSSPFPYNTGTNFPGFAAVPVGYMVPSMAYNAMNYVSNGIGGRHANTKGLGSARPTGTNDGQGSSMTFGVADEHIGAVVGRGGRNIMEITQISGARIKISDRGDFMTGTSDRKITITGSPEAIRTAEAMIMQRVSANSDR
;
A
#
# COMPACT_ATOMS: atom_id res chain seq x y z
N MET A 1 -33.33 11.55 63.90
CA MET A 1 -33.09 10.99 62.56
C MET A 1 -34.10 11.65 61.64
N GLU A 2 -33.72 12.78 61.06
CA GLU A 2 -34.50 13.43 60.00
C GLU A 2 -33.48 13.89 58.98
N SER A 3 -33.51 13.19 57.84
CA SER A 3 -32.55 13.26 56.75
C SER A 3 -32.93 14.42 55.83
N SER A 4 -31.95 15.23 55.49
CA SER A 4 -32.05 16.34 54.55
C SER A 4 -32.28 15.85 53.11
N ASP A 5 -33.40 16.26 52.51
CA ASP A 5 -33.65 16.16 51.07
C ASP A 5 -32.77 17.17 50.32
N LEU A 6 -31.75 16.67 49.63
CA LEU A 6 -30.96 17.39 48.63
C LEU A 6 -31.68 17.27 47.28
N ALA A 7 -32.23 18.39 46.79
CA ALA A 7 -32.80 18.50 45.46
C ALA A 7 -31.71 18.28 44.40
N TYR A 8 -31.86 17.21 43.62
CA TYR A 8 -31.09 16.93 42.42
C TYR A 8 -31.66 17.75 41.26
N SER A 9 -30.92 18.78 40.82
CA SER A 9 -31.20 19.47 39.56
C SER A 9 -30.62 18.63 38.40
N PRO A 10 -31.42 18.23 37.39
CA PRO A 10 -30.86 17.61 36.20
C PRO A 10 -30.11 18.67 35.41
N ALA A 11 -28.80 18.43 35.21
CA ALA A 11 -27.99 19.21 34.29
C ALA A 11 -28.55 19.06 32.86
N ASP A 12 -28.61 20.17 32.15
CA ASP A 12 -29.00 20.27 30.75
C ASP A 12 -28.21 19.27 29.89
N ASP A 13 -28.89 18.20 29.46
CA ASP A 13 -28.45 17.31 28.39
C ASP A 13 -28.52 18.08 27.08
N ALA A 14 -27.41 18.74 26.74
CA ALA A 14 -27.20 19.39 25.47
C ALA A 14 -27.20 18.29 24.38
N GLY A 15 -28.38 18.03 23.84
CA GLY A 15 -28.63 17.02 22.82
C GLY A 15 -27.58 17.04 21.70
N SER A 16 -26.78 15.97 21.66
CA SER A 16 -25.99 15.59 20.51
C SER A 16 -26.94 15.28 19.35
N LYS A 17 -27.16 16.29 18.49
CA LYS A 17 -27.88 16.05 17.23
C LYS A 17 -27.14 14.95 16.47
N PRO A 18 -27.83 13.92 15.97
CA PRO A 18 -27.20 12.90 15.13
C PRO A 18 -26.53 13.61 13.95
N TYR A 19 -25.25 13.34 13.74
CA TYR A 19 -24.50 13.92 12.64
C TYR A 19 -25.08 13.40 11.33
N VAL A 20 -25.67 14.31 10.55
CA VAL A 20 -26.24 13.99 9.24
C VAL A 20 -25.09 13.99 8.25
N TYR A 21 -24.74 12.81 7.72
CA TYR A 21 -23.75 12.69 6.66
C TYR A 21 -24.06 13.67 5.52
N PRO A 22 -23.06 14.43 5.04
CA PRO A 22 -23.20 15.22 3.82
C PRO A 22 -23.79 14.35 2.70
N ARG A 23 -24.70 14.94 1.92
CA ARG A 23 -25.40 14.25 0.84
C ARG A 23 -24.37 13.56 -0.06
N SER A 24 -24.49 12.23 -0.21
CA SER A 24 -23.71 11.48 -1.18
C SER A 24 -23.86 12.12 -2.57
N PRO A 25 -22.84 12.03 -3.44
CA PRO A 25 -22.94 12.53 -4.81
C PRO A 25 -24.22 11.99 -5.48
N SER A 26 -24.90 12.86 -6.22
CA SER A 26 -26.25 12.63 -6.77
C SER A 26 -26.36 11.40 -7.66
N SER A 27 -27.50 10.73 -7.57
CA SER A 27 -27.87 9.42 -8.12
C SER A 27 -27.94 9.25 -9.65
N ASP A 28 -27.21 10.06 -10.42
CA ASP A 28 -27.10 9.91 -11.89
C ASP A 28 -25.68 9.55 -12.39
N ASP A 29 -24.68 9.57 -11.51
CA ASP A 29 -23.36 8.98 -11.79
C ASP A 29 -23.33 7.58 -11.18
N LYS A 30 -23.08 6.55 -11.99
CA LYS A 30 -22.83 5.18 -11.48
C LYS A 30 -21.79 5.26 -10.37
N GLU A 31 -22.21 5.10 -9.10
CA GLU A 31 -21.31 5.15 -7.96
C GLU A 31 -20.17 4.17 -8.23
N ARG A 32 -18.95 4.71 -8.34
CA ARG A 32 -17.80 3.88 -8.66
C ARG A 32 -17.48 3.06 -7.42
N PRO A 33 -17.42 1.72 -7.52
CA PRO A 33 -16.99 0.91 -6.39
C PRO A 33 -15.60 1.40 -5.97
N THR A 34 -15.47 1.69 -4.69
CA THR A 34 -14.22 2.14 -4.08
C THR A 34 -13.76 1.10 -3.08
N GLN A 35 -12.60 1.35 -2.47
CA GLN A 35 -12.08 0.49 -1.44
C GLN A 35 -11.25 1.29 -0.46
N LEU A 36 -11.28 0.86 0.79
CA LEU A 36 -10.53 1.46 1.89
C LEU A 36 -9.62 0.40 2.50
N ARG A 37 -8.40 0.80 2.84
CA ARG A 37 -7.44 -0.05 3.53
C ARG A 37 -6.99 0.57 4.83
N PHE A 38 -6.87 -0.25 5.86
CA PHE A 38 -6.34 0.19 7.14
C PHE A 38 -5.64 -0.94 7.88
N LEU A 39 -4.79 -0.53 8.83
CA LEU A 39 -4.01 -1.42 9.66
C LEU A 39 -4.76 -1.80 10.92
N VAL A 40 -4.63 -3.07 11.29
CA VAL A 40 -5.12 -3.61 12.56
C VAL A 40 -4.06 -4.49 13.18
N SER A 41 -4.02 -4.52 14.51
CA SER A 41 -3.13 -5.45 15.22
C SER A 41 -3.52 -6.90 14.92
N ASN A 42 -2.61 -7.84 15.14
CA ASN A 42 -2.91 -9.26 14.93
C ASN A 42 -4.03 -9.78 15.87
N MET A 43 -4.14 -9.22 17.08
CA MET A 43 -5.21 -9.54 18.03
C MET A 43 -6.57 -9.06 17.52
N ALA A 44 -6.64 -7.77 17.16
CA ALA A 44 -7.81 -7.13 16.58
C ALA A 44 -8.31 -7.84 15.31
N ALA A 45 -7.36 -8.23 14.44
CA ALA A 45 -7.65 -9.03 13.25
C ALA A 45 -8.37 -10.34 13.57
N GLY A 46 -7.92 -11.05 14.62
CA GLY A 46 -8.55 -12.29 15.07
C GLY A 46 -10.00 -12.10 15.51
N SER A 47 -10.28 -10.97 16.17
CA SER A 47 -11.63 -10.64 16.63
C SER A 47 -12.59 -10.25 15.52
N ILE A 48 -12.11 -9.46 14.56
CA ILE A 48 -12.88 -9.06 13.39
C ILE A 48 -13.24 -10.28 12.55
N ILE A 49 -12.33 -11.26 12.44
CA ILE A 49 -12.63 -12.56 11.80
C ILE A 49 -13.68 -13.32 12.63
N GLY A 50 -13.48 -13.41 13.94
CA GLY A 50 -14.33 -14.18 14.84
C GLY A 50 -14.12 -15.69 14.74
N LYS A 51 -14.75 -16.44 15.65
CA LYS A 51 -14.65 -17.92 15.66
C LYS A 51 -15.22 -18.48 14.36
N GLY A 52 -14.38 -19.17 13.58
CA GLY A 52 -14.77 -19.75 12.28
C GLY A 52 -15.12 -18.73 11.19
N GLY A 53 -14.75 -17.45 11.35
CA GLY A 53 -15.11 -16.41 10.38
C GLY A 53 -16.52 -15.86 10.53
N ALA A 54 -17.22 -16.15 11.64
CA ALA A 54 -18.61 -15.75 11.83
C ALA A 54 -18.79 -14.22 11.85
N THR A 55 -17.97 -13.49 12.60
CA THR A 55 -18.08 -12.02 12.75
C THR A 55 -17.85 -11.30 11.42
N ILE A 56 -16.79 -11.66 10.69
CA ILE A 56 -16.52 -11.03 9.38
C ILE A 56 -17.60 -11.38 8.35
N ALA A 57 -18.20 -12.56 8.42
CA ALA A 57 -19.31 -12.94 7.55
C ALA A 57 -20.58 -12.13 7.89
N GLU A 58 -20.86 -11.92 9.17
CA GLU A 58 -21.96 -11.06 9.65
C GLU A 58 -21.76 -9.62 9.19
N PHE A 59 -20.57 -9.04 9.36
CA PHE A 59 -20.28 -7.67 8.92
C PHE A 59 -20.47 -7.50 7.41
N GLN A 60 -20.01 -8.46 6.61
CA GLN A 60 -20.25 -8.45 5.16
C GLN A 60 -21.76 -8.57 4.83
N SER A 61 -22.49 -9.43 5.54
CA SER A 61 -23.93 -9.60 5.33
C SER A 61 -24.75 -8.37 5.70
N LEU A 62 -24.39 -7.66 6.78
CA LEU A 62 -25.12 -6.48 7.25
C LEU A 62 -24.86 -5.25 6.38
N THR A 63 -23.67 -5.16 5.79
CA THR A 63 -23.21 -3.92 5.14
C THR A 63 -23.23 -3.99 3.63
N GLY A 64 -23.24 -5.18 3.03
CA GLY A 64 -23.08 -5.39 1.59
C GLY A 64 -21.64 -5.27 1.11
N ALA A 65 -20.74 -4.69 1.92
CA ALA A 65 -19.35 -4.54 1.58
C ALA A 65 -18.62 -5.89 1.59
N ARG A 66 -17.61 -6.01 0.74
CA ARG A 66 -16.64 -7.09 0.77
C ARG A 66 -15.47 -6.72 1.68
N ILE A 67 -15.30 -7.48 2.76
CA ILE A 67 -14.24 -7.29 3.74
C ILE A 67 -13.21 -8.42 3.59
N GLN A 68 -11.95 -8.07 3.42
CA GLN A 68 -10.84 -9.01 3.31
C GLN A 68 -9.77 -8.65 4.34
N LEU A 69 -9.12 -9.67 4.90
CA LEU A 69 -7.93 -9.51 5.74
C LEU A 69 -6.71 -10.13 5.06
N SER A 70 -5.54 -9.52 5.26
CA SER A 70 -4.26 -10.14 4.91
C SER A 70 -4.08 -11.45 5.69
N ARG A 71 -3.31 -12.40 5.16
CA ARG A 71 -3.09 -13.70 5.82
C ARG A 71 -2.34 -13.56 7.15
N ASN A 72 -2.31 -14.64 7.94
CA ASN A 72 -1.43 -14.68 9.10
C ASN A 72 0.03 -14.52 8.65
N HIS A 73 0.79 -13.68 9.34
CA HIS A 73 2.16 -13.26 9.00
C HIS A 73 2.30 -12.40 7.72
N GLU A 74 1.20 -11.97 7.12
CA GLU A 74 1.19 -10.97 6.04
C GLU A 74 0.93 -9.59 6.65
N PHE A 75 2.02 -8.95 7.07
CA PHE A 75 1.99 -7.65 7.74
C PHE A 75 2.27 -6.51 6.77
N PHE A 76 1.78 -5.33 7.12
CA PHE A 76 2.19 -4.12 6.44
C PHE A 76 3.68 -3.85 6.72
N PRO A 77 4.50 -3.50 5.71
CA PRO A 77 5.93 -3.35 5.85
C PRO A 77 6.34 -2.43 7.00
N GLY A 78 7.35 -2.84 7.76
CA GLY A 78 7.84 -2.09 8.93
C GLY A 78 6.85 -2.04 10.11
N THR A 79 5.82 -2.89 10.10
CA THR A 79 4.88 -3.05 11.21
C THR A 79 4.61 -4.54 11.48
N SER A 80 4.01 -4.83 12.63
CA SER A 80 3.42 -6.13 12.97
C SER A 80 1.91 -6.18 12.72
N ASP A 81 1.38 -5.22 11.96
CA ASP A 81 -0.05 -5.05 11.77
C ASP A 81 -0.51 -5.69 10.47
N ARG A 82 -1.67 -6.33 10.53
CA ARG A 82 -2.37 -6.90 9.38
C ARG A 82 -3.16 -5.83 8.67
N ILE A 83 -3.55 -6.12 7.45
CA ILE A 83 -4.24 -5.18 6.57
C ILE A 83 -5.68 -5.64 6.41
N ILE A 84 -6.62 -4.75 6.66
CA ILE A 84 -8.02 -4.91 6.26
C ILE A 84 -8.23 -4.14 4.98
N MET A 85 -8.90 -4.78 4.02
CA MET A 85 -9.43 -4.13 2.84
C MET A 85 -10.95 -4.26 2.84
N VAL A 86 -11.64 -3.12 2.79
CA VAL A 86 -13.09 -3.04 2.63
C VAL A 86 -13.35 -2.50 1.23
N SER A 87 -14.19 -3.17 0.46
CA SER A 87 -14.51 -2.80 -0.92
C SER A 87 -16.01 -2.86 -1.17
N GLY A 88 -16.56 -1.92 -1.92
CA GLY A 88 -18.00 -1.81 -2.16
C GLY A 88 -18.39 -0.42 -2.63
N GLU A 89 -19.68 -0.12 -2.56
CA GLU A 89 -20.20 1.24 -2.72
C GLU A 89 -19.80 2.12 -1.53
N PHE A 90 -19.89 3.44 -1.71
CA PHE A 90 -19.45 4.40 -0.71
C PHE A 90 -20.16 4.18 0.64
N ASN A 91 -21.48 3.99 0.60
CA ASN A 91 -22.29 3.76 1.80
C ASN A 91 -22.03 2.40 2.45
N GLU A 92 -21.74 1.36 1.66
CA GLU A 92 -21.42 0.02 2.18
C GLU A 92 -20.11 0.05 2.97
N ILE A 93 -19.10 0.76 2.45
CA ILE A 93 -17.79 0.90 3.11
C ILE A 93 -17.91 1.66 4.43
N ILE A 94 -18.68 2.75 4.48
CA ILE A 94 -18.87 3.52 5.71
C ILE A 94 -19.56 2.68 6.78
N LYS A 95 -20.60 1.92 6.43
CA LYS A 95 -21.29 1.00 7.36
C LYS A 95 -20.35 -0.10 7.85
N ALA A 96 -19.55 -0.70 6.97
CA ALA A 96 -18.56 -1.71 7.34
C ALA A 96 -17.47 -1.15 8.27
N LEU A 97 -17.01 0.06 8.00
CA LEU A 97 -16.06 0.75 8.86
C LEU A 97 -16.64 0.98 10.26
N GLU A 98 -17.88 1.45 10.35
CA GLU A 98 -18.58 1.67 11.63
C GLU A 98 -18.60 0.41 12.49
N LEU A 99 -19.06 -0.72 11.94
CA LEU A 99 -19.07 -2.01 12.66
C LEU A 99 -17.68 -2.46 13.08
N ILE A 100 -16.67 -2.25 12.22
CA ILE A 100 -15.29 -2.64 12.53
C ILE A 100 -14.71 -1.78 13.64
N LEU A 101 -14.88 -0.45 13.58
CA LEU A 101 -14.34 0.47 14.59
C LEU A 101 -15.00 0.27 15.96
N GLU A 102 -16.31 0.04 15.99
CA GLU A 102 -17.03 -0.32 17.21
C GLU A 102 -16.48 -1.61 17.82
N LYS A 103 -16.26 -2.63 16.98
CA LYS A 103 -15.67 -3.89 17.44
C LYS A 103 -14.26 -3.70 18.01
N LEU A 104 -13.43 -2.89 17.36
CA LEU A 104 -12.07 -2.58 17.81
C LEU A 104 -12.03 -1.79 19.12
N MET A 105 -13.01 -0.92 19.36
CA MET A 105 -13.11 -0.14 20.59
C MET A 105 -13.46 -1.03 21.79
N ILE A 106 -14.44 -1.94 21.63
CA ILE A 106 -14.84 -2.88 22.69
C ILE A 106 -13.65 -3.75 23.13
N GLU A 107 -12.79 -4.16 22.20
CA GLU A 107 -11.60 -4.93 22.55
C GLU A 107 -10.51 -4.11 23.26
N ALA A 108 -10.45 -2.80 23.02
CA ALA A 108 -9.50 -1.93 23.71
C ALA A 108 -9.89 -1.73 25.18
N GLU A 109 -11.19 -1.67 25.48
CA GLU A 109 -11.73 -1.52 26.84
C GLU A 109 -11.42 -2.74 27.73
N ASP A 110 -11.47 -3.95 27.16
CA ASP A 110 -11.09 -5.19 27.87
C ASP A 110 -9.59 -5.22 28.27
N ASN A 111 -8.76 -4.35 27.69
CA ASN A 111 -7.31 -4.28 27.93
C ASN A 111 -6.88 -3.20 28.96
N ASN A 112 -7.80 -2.57 29.70
CA ASN A 112 -7.51 -1.59 30.77
C ASN A 112 -6.72 -0.33 30.31
N ASP A 113 -6.83 0.06 29.04
CA ASP A 113 -6.30 1.33 28.56
C ASP A 113 -7.41 2.40 28.72
N ASP A 114 -7.31 3.25 29.74
CA ASP A 114 -8.29 4.32 30.07
C ASP A 114 -8.33 5.46 29.02
N ASP A 115 -7.67 5.27 27.89
CA ASP A 115 -7.65 6.24 26.79
C ASP A 115 -8.86 6.01 25.87
N THR A 116 -9.89 6.83 26.07
CA THR A 116 -11.08 6.90 25.20
C THR A 116 -10.75 7.34 23.77
N ARG A 117 -9.50 7.73 23.48
CA ARG A 117 -9.02 8.10 22.14
C ARG A 117 -8.23 6.95 21.52
N THR A 118 -8.86 6.23 20.61
CA THR A 118 -8.18 5.17 19.87
C THR A 118 -7.43 5.74 18.65
N LYS A 119 -6.59 4.91 18.03
CA LYS A 119 -5.78 5.27 16.85
C LYS A 119 -6.05 4.32 15.70
N VAL A 120 -6.44 4.87 14.55
CA VAL A 120 -6.65 4.15 13.28
C VAL A 120 -5.62 4.59 12.27
N ARG A 121 -5.04 3.65 11.50
CA ARG A 121 -4.06 3.95 10.46
C ARG A 121 -4.56 3.48 9.10
N LEU A 122 -4.97 4.42 8.25
CA LEU A 122 -5.38 4.15 6.88
C LEU A 122 -4.16 4.03 5.96
N ILE A 123 -4.24 3.15 4.98
CA ILE A 123 -3.24 3.03 3.91
C ILE A 123 -3.76 3.80 2.69
N VAL A 124 -2.98 4.78 2.23
CA VAL A 124 -3.34 5.63 1.09
C VAL A 124 -2.18 5.71 0.10
N PRO A 125 -2.40 5.53 -1.21
CA PRO A 125 -1.36 5.70 -2.20
C PRO A 125 -0.82 7.13 -2.18
N ASN A 126 0.50 7.29 -2.31
CA ASN A 126 1.17 8.59 -2.29
C ASN A 126 0.63 9.53 -3.38
N SER A 127 0.21 8.99 -4.53
CA SER A 127 -0.44 9.75 -5.60
C SER A 127 -1.73 10.44 -5.14
N SER A 128 -2.47 9.83 -4.22
CA SER A 128 -3.75 10.35 -3.71
C SER A 128 -3.61 11.18 -2.43
N CYS A 129 -2.47 11.09 -1.72
CA CYS A 129 -2.21 11.92 -0.53
C CYS A 129 -2.24 13.41 -0.83
N GLY A 130 -1.86 13.84 -2.03
CA GLY A 130 -1.92 15.25 -2.44
C GLY A 130 -3.34 15.83 -2.37
N ALA A 131 -4.36 15.04 -2.71
CA ALA A 131 -5.76 15.44 -2.65
C ALA A 131 -6.27 15.57 -1.20
N ILE A 132 -5.80 14.69 -0.30
CA ILE A 132 -6.11 14.78 1.15
C ILE A 132 -5.44 16.01 1.78
N ILE A 133 -4.17 16.28 1.43
CA ILE A 133 -3.43 17.42 2.00
C ILE A 133 -4.02 18.74 1.49
N GLY A 134 -4.27 18.86 0.19
CA GLY A 134 -4.70 20.09 -0.45
C GLY A 134 -3.59 21.15 -0.57
N LYS A 135 -3.87 22.23 -1.31
CA LYS A 135 -2.90 23.32 -1.52
C LYS A 135 -2.59 24.01 -0.19
N GLY A 136 -1.32 24.01 0.22
CA GLY A 136 -0.91 24.60 1.51
C GLY A 136 -1.49 23.88 2.74
N GLY A 137 -1.92 22.62 2.60
CA GLY A 137 -2.54 21.85 3.68
C GLY A 137 -3.97 22.27 3.99
N SER A 138 -4.66 23.01 3.10
CA SER A 138 -6.00 23.54 3.38
C SER A 138 -7.05 22.45 3.63
N THR A 139 -6.98 21.35 2.87
CA THR A 139 -7.96 20.26 2.94
C THR A 139 -7.77 19.41 4.18
N ILE A 140 -6.53 19.05 4.52
CA ILE A 140 -6.28 18.32 5.77
C ILE A 140 -6.63 19.16 7.00
N LYS A 141 -6.42 20.48 6.95
CA LYS A 141 -6.83 21.40 8.02
C LYS A 141 -8.35 21.42 8.18
N SER A 142 -9.11 21.47 7.10
CA SER A 142 -10.58 21.41 7.18
C SER A 142 -11.05 20.07 7.73
N PHE A 143 -10.40 18.95 7.34
CA PHE A 143 -10.74 17.64 7.90
C PHE A 143 -10.53 17.58 9.42
N ILE A 144 -9.41 18.10 9.92
CA ILE A 144 -9.12 18.19 11.35
C ILE A 144 -10.17 19.06 12.07
N GLU A 145 -10.53 20.21 11.49
CA GLU A 145 -11.52 21.13 12.05
C GLU A 145 -12.93 20.52 12.07
N GLU A 146 -13.36 19.88 10.99
CA GLU A 146 -14.71 19.31 10.88
C GLU A 146 -14.87 18.01 11.68
N SER A 147 -13.84 17.17 11.70
CA SER A 147 -13.89 15.89 12.41
C SER A 147 -13.54 16.00 13.90
N GLN A 148 -12.87 17.08 14.32
CA GLN A 148 -12.29 17.23 15.66
C GLN A 148 -11.27 16.12 16.00
N ALA A 149 -10.77 15.40 15.00
CA ALA A 149 -9.77 14.33 15.16
C ALA A 149 -8.36 14.86 14.87
N ASP A 150 -7.34 14.24 15.47
CA ASP A 150 -5.95 14.49 15.09
C ASP A 150 -5.59 13.60 13.88
N ILE A 151 -5.31 14.23 12.73
CA ILE A 151 -5.01 13.55 11.47
C ILE A 151 -3.56 13.83 11.07
N LYS A 152 -2.75 12.77 10.99
CA LYS A 152 -1.32 12.83 10.63
C LYS A 152 -1.02 11.94 9.45
N ILE A 153 -0.34 12.48 8.44
CA ILE A 153 0.11 11.72 7.28
C ILE A 153 1.60 11.41 7.44
N SER A 154 2.00 10.15 7.28
CA SER A 154 3.40 9.74 7.36
C SER A 154 4.25 10.54 6.36
N PRO A 155 5.49 10.92 6.70
CA PRO A 155 6.38 11.63 5.79
C PRO A 155 6.56 10.86 4.47
N GLN A 156 6.78 11.57 3.36
CA GLN A 156 7.03 10.93 2.05
C GLN A 156 8.35 10.12 2.05
N GLU A 157 9.29 10.49 2.91
CA GLU A 157 10.57 9.79 3.11
C GLU A 157 10.40 8.46 3.86
N GLN A 158 9.29 8.30 4.58
CA GLN A 158 8.88 7.07 5.24
C GLN A 158 8.15 6.13 4.25
N ASN A 159 8.62 6.02 3.02
CA ASN A 159 8.11 5.05 2.06
C ASN A 159 8.82 3.72 2.34
N TYR A 160 8.04 2.72 2.73
CA TYR A 160 8.55 1.37 2.96
C TYR A 160 9.00 0.75 1.63
N ALA A 161 10.23 0.24 1.59
CA ALA A 161 10.93 -0.18 0.37
C ALA A 161 10.03 -0.91 -0.64
N GLY A 162 9.89 -0.33 -1.84
CA GLY A 162 9.09 -0.89 -2.95
C GLY A 162 7.63 -0.43 -3.01
N PHE A 163 7.09 0.14 -1.93
CA PHE A 163 5.68 0.54 -1.85
C PHE A 163 5.53 2.06 -1.89
N ASN A 164 4.58 2.51 -2.70
CA ASN A 164 4.25 3.92 -2.85
C ASN A 164 3.07 4.34 -1.98
N ASP A 165 2.82 3.64 -0.87
CA ASP A 165 1.72 3.92 0.04
C ASP A 165 2.19 4.63 1.31
N ARG A 166 1.35 5.53 1.81
CA ARG A 166 1.56 6.31 3.02
C ARG A 166 0.47 6.01 4.05
N LEU A 167 0.81 6.20 5.31
CA LEU A 167 -0.11 5.99 6.41
C LEU A 167 -0.78 7.31 6.80
N VAL A 168 -2.11 7.33 6.77
CA VAL A 168 -2.91 8.41 7.34
C VAL A 168 -3.40 7.93 8.70
N THR A 169 -2.80 8.46 9.76
CA THR A 169 -3.13 8.16 11.14
C THR A 169 -4.22 9.11 11.63
N VAL A 170 -5.31 8.57 12.14
CA VAL A 170 -6.44 9.30 12.72
C VAL A 170 -6.52 8.92 14.20
N ILE A 171 -6.48 9.91 15.09
CA ILE A 171 -6.55 9.73 16.54
C ILE A 171 -7.73 10.53 17.07
N GLY A 172 -8.60 9.89 17.83
CA GLY A 172 -9.82 10.51 18.35
C GLY A 172 -10.79 9.49 18.94
N SER A 173 -11.94 9.99 19.39
CA SER A 173 -13.08 9.14 19.76
C SER A 173 -13.66 8.42 18.53
N LEU A 174 -14.49 7.40 18.75
CA LEU A 174 -15.17 6.66 17.67
C LEU A 174 -15.87 7.60 16.67
N GLU A 175 -16.61 8.59 17.18
CA GLU A 175 -17.35 9.56 16.36
C GLU A 175 -16.43 10.56 15.63
N GLU A 176 -15.32 10.97 16.25
CA GLU A 176 -14.30 11.80 15.60
C GLU A 176 -13.62 11.03 14.45
N GLN A 177 -13.30 9.75 14.66
CA GLN A 177 -12.70 8.88 13.65
C GLN A 177 -13.65 8.60 12.49
N LYS A 178 -14.91 8.24 12.76
CA LYS A 178 -15.94 8.02 11.74
C LYS A 178 -16.05 9.24 10.80
N ARG A 179 -16.12 10.44 11.37
CA ARG A 179 -16.17 11.70 10.61
C ARG A 179 -14.89 11.93 9.79
N ALA A 180 -13.71 11.77 10.39
CA ALA A 180 -12.45 11.97 9.70
C ALA A 180 -12.30 11.01 8.50
N ILE A 181 -12.62 9.73 8.69
CA ILE A 181 -12.50 8.70 7.66
C ILE A 181 -13.52 8.92 6.55
N PHE A 182 -14.74 9.37 6.88
CA PHE A 182 -15.73 9.77 5.87
C PHE A 182 -15.20 10.89 4.95
N LEU A 183 -14.65 11.96 5.53
CA LEU A 183 -14.10 13.08 4.77
C LEU A 183 -12.92 12.64 3.88
N ILE A 184 -12.03 11.82 4.43
CA ILE A 184 -10.90 11.25 3.69
C ILE A 184 -11.40 10.37 2.54
N LEU A 185 -12.34 9.44 2.79
CA LEU A 185 -12.87 8.54 1.77
C LEU A 185 -13.60 9.30 0.67
N SER A 186 -14.39 10.33 1.02
CA SER A 186 -15.07 11.19 0.05
C SER A 186 -14.06 11.83 -0.90
N LYS A 187 -12.94 12.33 -0.35
CA LYS A 187 -11.89 12.96 -1.16
C LYS A 187 -11.12 11.95 -2.02
N LEU A 188 -10.92 10.74 -1.53
CA LEU A 188 -10.28 9.66 -2.28
C LEU A 188 -11.17 9.14 -3.41
N ALA A 189 -12.49 9.09 -3.19
CA ALA A 189 -13.45 8.68 -4.22
C ALA A 189 -13.52 9.68 -5.39
N GLU A 190 -13.28 10.97 -5.14
CA GLU A 190 -13.16 11.99 -6.19
C GLU A 190 -11.87 11.87 -7.02
N ASP A 191 -10.81 11.26 -6.48
CA ASP A 191 -9.55 11.09 -7.18
C ASP A 191 -9.61 9.93 -8.18
N ALA A 192 -9.58 10.27 -9.48
CA ALA A 192 -9.62 9.31 -10.58
C ALA A 192 -8.48 8.26 -10.54
N HIS A 193 -7.36 8.58 -9.89
CA HIS A 193 -6.20 7.68 -9.81
C HIS A 193 -6.27 6.72 -8.63
N TYR A 194 -7.15 6.95 -7.65
CA TYR A 194 -7.26 6.13 -6.45
C TYR A 194 -7.67 4.67 -6.75
N PRO A 195 -8.77 4.39 -7.48
CA PRO A 195 -9.17 3.00 -7.76
C PRO A 195 -8.19 2.24 -8.65
N GLN A 196 -7.46 2.94 -9.54
CA GLN A 196 -6.48 2.31 -10.44
C GLN A 196 -5.22 1.85 -9.70
N ASN A 197 -4.78 2.64 -8.71
CA ASN A 197 -3.56 2.36 -7.96
C ASN A 197 -3.76 1.33 -6.84
N MET A 198 -5.01 0.97 -6.53
CA MET A 198 -5.35 0.10 -5.41
C MET A 198 -5.79 -1.32 -5.86
N SER A 199 -5.53 -1.74 -7.10
CA SER A 199 -6.10 -2.96 -7.69
C SER A 199 -5.72 -4.30 -7.03
N SER A 200 -4.57 -4.42 -6.34
CA SER A 200 -4.17 -5.65 -5.65
C SER A 200 -4.51 -5.57 -4.16
N PRO A 201 -5.37 -6.45 -3.60
CA PRO A 201 -5.85 -6.35 -2.22
C PRO A 201 -4.75 -6.32 -1.16
N PHE A 202 -3.67 -7.07 -1.39
CA PHE A 202 -2.51 -7.14 -0.50
C PHE A 202 -1.22 -7.26 -1.32
N PRO A 203 -0.60 -6.13 -1.73
CA PRO A 203 0.61 -6.15 -2.55
C PRO A 203 1.88 -6.44 -1.73
N TYR A 204 1.79 -6.48 -0.40
CA TYR A 204 2.93 -6.55 0.51
C TYR A 204 3.44 -7.96 0.82
N ASN A 205 2.90 -8.97 0.13
CA ASN A 205 3.36 -10.34 0.29
C ASN A 205 4.80 -10.48 -0.21
N THR A 206 5.74 -10.67 0.72
CA THR A 206 7.14 -11.04 0.46
C THR A 206 7.33 -12.53 0.12
N GLY A 207 6.25 -13.32 0.06
CA GLY A 207 6.24 -14.70 -0.41
C GLY A 207 5.82 -14.84 -1.87
N THR A 208 6.79 -14.81 -2.79
CA THR A 208 6.74 -15.32 -4.18
C THR A 208 5.35 -15.51 -4.80
N ASN A 209 4.81 -14.48 -5.45
CA ASN A 209 3.77 -14.64 -6.47
C ASN A 209 4.41 -14.47 -7.85
N PHE A 210 5.02 -15.56 -8.35
CA PHE A 210 5.31 -15.71 -9.78
C PHE A 210 4.03 -16.20 -10.48
N PRO A 211 3.50 -15.48 -11.48
CA PRO A 211 2.36 -15.97 -12.23
C PRO A 211 2.81 -17.11 -13.15
N GLY A 212 2.47 -18.36 -12.82
CA GLY A 212 2.69 -19.50 -13.72
C GLY A 212 2.86 -20.89 -13.09
N PHE A 213 3.11 -21.02 -11.79
CA PHE A 213 3.29 -22.34 -11.15
C PHE A 213 2.55 -22.44 -9.81
N ALA A 214 1.71 -23.46 -9.68
CA ALA A 214 1.02 -23.77 -8.43
C ALA A 214 1.95 -24.52 -7.46
N ALA A 215 2.11 -23.92 -6.27
CA ALA A 215 2.47 -24.51 -4.98
C ALA A 215 3.39 -25.76 -4.94
N VAL A 216 4.66 -25.55 -4.56
CA VAL A 216 5.46 -26.55 -3.83
C VAL A 216 6.19 -25.88 -2.65
N PRO A 217 6.22 -26.48 -1.45
CA PRO A 217 6.94 -25.93 -0.31
C PRO A 217 8.46 -26.07 -0.51
N VAL A 218 9.22 -25.02 -0.17
CA VAL A 218 10.68 -24.99 -0.32
C VAL A 218 11.33 -25.83 0.79
N GLY A 219 11.50 -27.12 0.52
CA GLY A 219 12.30 -28.03 1.32
C GLY A 219 12.66 -29.22 0.46
N TYR A 220 13.93 -29.30 0.06
CA TYR A 220 14.54 -30.36 -0.78
C TYR A 220 14.20 -30.32 -2.29
N MET A 221 15.07 -29.70 -3.09
CA MET A 221 15.31 -30.16 -4.47
C MET A 221 16.80 -30.14 -4.78
N VAL A 222 17.35 -31.35 -4.96
CA VAL A 222 18.66 -31.67 -5.55
C VAL A 222 18.61 -31.46 -7.08
N PRO A 223 19.74 -31.12 -7.74
CA PRO A 223 19.74 -30.81 -9.16
C PRO A 223 19.70 -32.10 -10.00
N SER A 224 18.62 -32.31 -10.76
CA SER A 224 18.55 -33.34 -11.81
C SER A 224 18.76 -32.70 -13.19
N MET A 225 19.72 -33.26 -13.93
CA MET A 225 20.05 -32.93 -15.31
C MET A 225 18.85 -33.12 -16.24
N ALA A 226 18.51 -32.10 -17.02
CA ALA A 226 17.49 -32.19 -18.05
C ALA A 226 18.11 -32.66 -19.39
N TYR A 227 17.70 -33.87 -19.80
CA TYR A 227 17.85 -34.38 -21.15
C TYR A 227 16.99 -33.59 -22.14
N ASN A 228 17.53 -33.50 -23.35
CA ASN A 228 16.99 -32.89 -24.55
C ASN A 228 15.69 -33.59 -24.99
N ALA A 229 14.62 -32.84 -25.26
CA ALA A 229 13.43 -33.34 -25.95
C ALA A 229 12.96 -32.32 -27.00
N MET A 230 13.24 -32.69 -28.25
CA MET A 230 12.76 -32.12 -29.50
C MET A 230 11.25 -31.81 -29.46
N ASN A 231 10.87 -30.63 -29.94
CA ASN A 231 9.52 -30.39 -30.44
C ASN A 231 9.60 -29.80 -31.87
N TYR A 232 8.97 -30.51 -32.79
CA TYR A 232 8.77 -30.15 -34.19
C TYR A 232 7.82 -28.94 -34.28
N VAL A 233 8.21 -27.91 -35.04
CA VAL A 233 7.27 -26.96 -35.64
C VAL A 233 7.56 -26.87 -37.14
N SER A 234 6.50 -27.06 -37.91
CA SER A 234 6.44 -27.09 -39.37
C SER A 234 6.18 -25.69 -39.95
N ASN A 235 6.58 -25.53 -41.22
CA ASN A 235 6.37 -24.42 -42.17
C ASN A 235 7.14 -23.12 -41.86
N GLY A 236 7.99 -22.55 -42.72
CA GLY A 236 8.24 -22.74 -44.16
C GLY A 236 8.25 -21.37 -44.87
N ILE A 237 9.25 -21.14 -45.74
CA ILE A 237 9.45 -19.99 -46.67
C ILE A 237 10.13 -18.76 -46.02
N GLY A 238 11.25 -18.18 -46.46
CA GLY A 238 12.16 -18.36 -47.60
C GLY A 238 12.86 -17.02 -47.94
N GLY A 239 14.21 -17.01 -48.10
CA GLY A 239 15.00 -15.92 -48.73
C GLY A 239 15.90 -15.12 -47.76
N ARG A 240 17.19 -15.43 -47.61
CA ARG A 240 18.40 -15.09 -48.42
C ARG A 240 18.95 -13.64 -48.25
N HIS A 241 20.19 -13.64 -47.79
CA HIS A 241 21.20 -12.60 -47.50
C HIS A 241 21.28 -11.35 -48.40
N ALA A 242 21.67 -10.22 -47.80
CA ALA A 242 22.79 -9.39 -48.28
C ALA A 242 23.28 -8.41 -47.21
N ASN A 243 24.60 -8.34 -47.08
CA ASN A 243 25.39 -7.48 -46.21
C ASN A 243 25.79 -6.23 -47.00
N THR A 244 25.66 -5.01 -46.45
CA THR A 244 26.41 -3.85 -46.96
C THR A 244 26.70 -2.83 -45.87
N LYS A 245 28.00 -2.50 -45.74
CA LYS A 245 28.59 -1.41 -44.97
C LYS A 245 28.19 -0.04 -45.54
N GLY A 246 28.13 0.98 -44.68
CA GLY A 246 28.65 2.30 -45.01
C GLY A 246 27.82 3.52 -44.60
N LEU A 247 28.42 4.28 -43.66
CA LEU A 247 28.46 5.76 -43.61
C LEU A 247 27.22 6.55 -43.15
N GLY A 248 27.43 7.37 -42.10
CA GLY A 248 26.62 8.57 -41.83
C GLY A 248 26.01 8.66 -40.42
N SER A 249 26.84 8.78 -39.37
CA SER A 249 26.35 9.20 -38.05
C SER A 249 26.07 10.72 -38.06
N ALA A 250 24.89 11.09 -38.54
CA ALA A 250 24.28 12.38 -38.28
C ALA A 250 23.40 12.23 -37.03
N ARG A 251 23.63 13.09 -36.02
CA ARG A 251 22.75 13.29 -34.87
C ARG A 251 21.31 13.52 -35.34
N PRO A 252 20.31 12.85 -34.75
CA PRO A 252 19.00 13.43 -34.59
C PRO A 252 18.88 13.96 -33.16
N THR A 253 18.97 15.28 -33.05
CA THR A 253 18.25 16.04 -32.03
C THR A 253 16.75 15.94 -32.33
N GLY A 254 15.98 15.42 -31.38
CA GLY A 254 14.52 15.41 -31.35
C GLY A 254 14.06 14.62 -30.13
N THR A 255 13.76 15.29 -29.00
CA THR A 255 12.39 15.62 -28.58
C THR A 255 11.48 14.39 -28.52
N ASN A 256 11.26 13.87 -27.31
CA ASN A 256 9.91 13.79 -26.74
C ASN A 256 9.97 13.24 -25.32
N ASP A 257 9.34 14.02 -24.44
CA ASP A 257 8.97 13.70 -23.07
C ASP A 257 8.17 12.38 -23.02
N GLY A 258 8.87 11.27 -22.80
CA GLY A 258 8.28 10.15 -22.11
C GLY A 258 8.35 10.46 -20.62
N GLN A 259 7.22 10.50 -19.93
CA GLN A 259 7.15 10.47 -18.47
C GLN A 259 7.94 9.26 -17.96
N GLY A 260 9.24 9.43 -17.75
CA GLY A 260 10.09 8.45 -17.12
C GLY A 260 9.65 8.37 -15.68
N SER A 261 8.99 7.28 -15.32
CA SER A 261 8.73 6.99 -13.91
C SER A 261 10.09 6.80 -13.24
N SER A 262 10.20 7.20 -11.98
CA SER A 262 11.42 7.03 -11.20
C SER A 262 11.08 6.39 -9.87
N MET A 263 11.79 5.31 -9.55
CA MET A 263 11.65 4.56 -8.31
C MET A 263 12.93 4.68 -7.51
N THR A 264 12.83 4.79 -6.19
CA THR A 264 13.99 4.85 -5.30
C THR A 264 13.75 3.98 -4.08
N PHE A 265 14.75 3.18 -3.69
CA PHE A 265 14.71 2.33 -2.49
C PHE A 265 16.09 2.18 -1.85
N GLY A 266 16.09 1.70 -0.61
CA GLY A 266 17.30 1.42 0.17
C GLY A 266 17.78 0.00 0.00
N VAL A 267 19.10 -0.17 -0.06
CA VAL A 267 19.77 -1.46 0.07
C VAL A 267 20.91 -1.29 1.06
N ALA A 268 20.97 -2.16 2.08
CA ALA A 268 22.05 -2.16 3.07
C ALA A 268 23.42 -2.13 2.38
N ASP A 269 24.35 -1.30 2.89
CA ASP A 269 25.66 -1.06 2.24
C ASP A 269 26.43 -2.36 1.95
N GLU A 270 26.31 -3.34 2.84
CA GLU A 270 26.89 -4.69 2.70
C GLU A 270 26.43 -5.44 1.44
N HIS A 271 25.20 -5.20 0.99
CA HIS A 271 24.61 -5.87 -0.18
C HIS A 271 24.84 -5.12 -1.50
N ILE A 272 25.28 -3.85 -1.45
CA ILE A 272 25.53 -3.07 -2.67
C ILE A 272 26.63 -3.68 -3.53
N GLY A 273 27.62 -4.33 -2.91
CA GLY A 273 28.67 -5.03 -3.62
C GLY A 273 28.13 -6.10 -4.58
N ALA A 274 27.05 -6.80 -4.18
CA ALA A 274 26.40 -7.82 -5.00
C ALA A 274 25.61 -7.22 -6.18
N VAL A 275 24.95 -6.08 -5.94
CA VAL A 275 24.20 -5.33 -6.96
C VAL A 275 25.13 -4.73 -8.01
N VAL A 276 26.26 -4.15 -7.60
CA VAL A 276 27.25 -3.55 -8.52
C VAL A 276 28.06 -4.63 -9.25
N GLY A 277 28.51 -5.65 -8.52
CA GLY A 277 29.39 -6.70 -9.03
C GLY A 277 30.83 -6.22 -9.28
N ARG A 278 31.75 -7.17 -9.46
CA ARG A 278 33.18 -6.85 -9.73
C ARG A 278 33.31 -6.06 -11.04
N GLY A 279 33.79 -4.82 -10.94
CA GLY A 279 33.96 -3.91 -12.07
C GLY A 279 32.64 -3.35 -12.62
N GLY A 280 31.55 -3.37 -11.84
CA GLY A 280 30.25 -2.86 -12.27
C GLY A 280 29.50 -3.79 -13.25
N ARG A 281 29.99 -5.02 -13.47
CA ARG A 281 29.40 -5.94 -14.46
C ARG A 281 27.94 -6.28 -14.18
N ASN A 282 27.58 -6.51 -12.92
CA ASN A 282 26.20 -6.86 -12.58
C ASN A 282 25.28 -5.67 -12.80
N ILE A 283 25.66 -4.46 -12.35
CA ILE A 283 24.82 -3.28 -12.56
C ILE A 283 24.70 -2.90 -14.04
N MET A 284 25.76 -3.10 -14.83
CA MET A 284 25.73 -2.93 -16.29
C MET A 284 24.77 -3.92 -16.96
N GLU A 285 24.81 -5.20 -16.56
CA GLU A 285 23.89 -6.24 -17.05
C GLU A 285 22.44 -5.91 -16.70
N ILE A 286 22.17 -5.49 -15.45
CA ILE A 286 20.82 -5.10 -15.01
C ILE A 286 20.34 -3.89 -15.83
N THR A 287 21.19 -2.88 -16.03
CA THR A 287 20.88 -1.70 -16.86
C THR A 287 20.57 -2.09 -18.30
N GLN A 288 21.36 -3.00 -18.88
CA GLN A 288 21.21 -3.45 -20.26
C GLN A 288 19.94 -4.28 -20.49
N ILE A 289 19.63 -5.20 -19.57
CA ILE A 289 18.46 -6.09 -19.70
C ILE A 289 17.17 -5.35 -19.37
N SER A 290 17.17 -4.53 -18.31
CA SER A 290 15.98 -3.78 -17.93
C SER A 290 15.68 -2.60 -18.84
N GLY A 291 16.68 -2.05 -19.53
CA GLY A 291 16.56 -0.79 -20.25
C GLY A 291 16.32 0.42 -19.35
N ALA A 292 16.43 0.26 -18.02
CA ALA A 292 16.27 1.33 -17.05
C ALA A 292 17.62 1.99 -16.73
N ARG A 293 17.58 3.28 -16.40
CA ARG A 293 18.74 4.01 -15.90
C ARG A 293 18.85 3.84 -14.39
N ILE A 294 19.94 3.26 -13.91
CA ILE A 294 20.15 2.99 -12.48
C ILE A 294 21.27 3.87 -11.94
N LYS A 295 21.00 4.59 -10.85
CA LYS A 295 21.94 5.42 -10.11
C LYS A 295 22.01 4.92 -8.67
N ILE A 296 23.21 4.79 -8.13
CA ILE A 296 23.42 4.39 -6.73
C ILE A 296 24.09 5.57 -6.03
N SER A 297 23.68 5.90 -4.81
CA SER A 297 24.32 6.94 -3.97
C SER A 297 25.79 6.64 -3.73
N ASP A 298 26.63 7.63 -3.41
CA ASP A 298 28.04 7.37 -3.17
C ASP A 298 28.27 6.57 -1.86
N ARG A 299 29.47 6.01 -1.68
CA ARG A 299 29.81 5.33 -0.42
C ARG A 299 29.78 6.34 0.72
N GLY A 300 29.01 6.05 1.77
CA GLY A 300 28.80 6.97 2.89
C GLY A 300 27.59 7.90 2.73
N ASP A 301 26.96 7.93 1.55
CA ASP A 301 25.70 8.65 1.31
C ASP A 301 24.52 7.68 1.55
N PHE A 302 24.16 7.58 2.84
CA PHE A 302 23.09 6.71 3.34
C PHE A 302 21.77 7.46 3.46
N MET A 303 20.66 6.74 3.41
CA MET A 303 19.35 7.35 3.71
C MET A 303 19.28 7.75 5.19
N THR A 304 18.71 8.93 5.46
CA THR A 304 18.63 9.53 6.80
C THR A 304 18.07 8.53 7.83
N GLY A 305 18.84 8.25 8.88
CA GLY A 305 18.45 7.34 9.96
C GLY A 305 18.68 5.85 9.66
N THR A 306 19.32 5.51 8.54
CA THR A 306 19.63 4.12 8.16
C THR A 306 21.09 3.99 7.70
N SER A 307 21.59 2.75 7.59
CA SER A 307 22.86 2.40 6.92
C SER A 307 22.64 1.96 5.46
N ASP A 308 21.50 2.30 4.88
CA ASP A 308 21.10 1.85 3.56
C ASP A 308 21.55 2.84 2.49
N ARG A 309 22.17 2.32 1.43
CA ARG A 309 22.47 3.10 0.24
C ARG A 309 21.26 3.21 -0.66
N LYS A 310 21.11 4.38 -1.26
CA LYS A 310 19.98 4.75 -2.09
C LYS A 310 20.22 4.30 -3.52
N ILE A 311 19.32 3.49 -4.07
CA ILE A 311 19.28 3.12 -5.47
C ILE A 311 18.09 3.83 -6.13
N THR A 312 18.35 4.59 -7.18
CA THR A 312 17.35 5.28 -8.00
C THR A 312 17.31 4.67 -9.40
N ILE A 313 16.15 4.18 -9.81
CA ILE A 313 15.88 3.59 -11.13
C ILE A 313 14.94 4.54 -11.88
N THR A 314 15.29 4.91 -13.11
CA THR A 314 14.48 5.79 -13.95
C THR A 314 14.25 5.12 -15.30
N GLY A 315 13.00 5.05 -15.76
CA GLY A 315 12.67 4.40 -17.04
C GLY A 315 11.17 4.26 -17.28
N SER A 316 10.79 3.36 -18.19
CA SER A 316 9.38 2.95 -18.31
C SER A 316 8.97 2.14 -17.07
N PRO A 317 7.67 2.07 -16.71
CA PRO A 317 7.22 1.25 -15.58
C PRO A 317 7.63 -0.22 -15.68
N GLU A 318 7.70 -0.76 -16.90
CA GLU A 318 8.16 -2.13 -17.17
C GLU A 318 9.67 -2.28 -16.95
N ALA A 319 10.46 -1.31 -17.42
CA ALA A 319 11.89 -1.27 -17.23
C ALA A 319 12.25 -1.18 -15.73
N ILE A 320 11.52 -0.34 -14.98
CA ILE A 320 11.72 -0.18 -13.54
C ILE A 320 11.46 -1.48 -12.79
N ARG A 321 10.32 -2.14 -13.05
CA ARG A 321 9.99 -3.42 -12.41
C ARG A 321 11.02 -4.51 -12.72
N THR A 322 11.49 -4.54 -13.96
CA THR A 322 12.51 -5.50 -14.39
C THR A 322 13.84 -5.25 -13.67
N ALA A 323 14.28 -3.99 -13.60
CA ALA A 323 15.50 -3.61 -12.89
C ALA A 323 15.40 -3.88 -11.38
N GLU A 324 14.27 -3.57 -10.75
CA GLU A 324 14.00 -3.82 -9.33
C GLU A 324 14.11 -5.31 -9.01
N ALA A 325 13.41 -6.17 -9.77
CA ALA A 325 13.43 -7.61 -9.58
C ALA A 325 14.85 -8.19 -9.67
N MET A 326 15.63 -7.74 -10.66
CA MET A 326 17.02 -8.17 -10.83
C MET A 326 17.92 -7.71 -9.68
N ILE A 327 17.71 -6.50 -9.15
CA ILE A 327 18.48 -5.99 -8.01
C ILE A 327 18.15 -6.79 -6.75
N MET A 328 16.87 -7.00 -6.46
CA MET A 328 16.43 -7.80 -5.31
C MET A 328 16.97 -9.22 -5.36
N GLN A 329 16.98 -9.85 -6.55
CA GLN A 329 17.56 -11.17 -6.75
C GLN A 329 19.07 -11.21 -6.44
N ARG A 330 19.82 -10.15 -6.77
CA ARG A 330 21.26 -10.07 -6.47
C ARG A 330 21.53 -9.83 -4.99
N VAL A 331 20.67 -9.08 -4.31
CA VAL A 331 20.73 -8.85 -2.86
C VAL A 331 20.44 -10.15 -2.11
N SER A 332 19.36 -10.86 -2.45
CA SER A 332 18.96 -12.11 -1.79
C SER A 332 19.96 -13.25 -2.01
N ALA A 333 20.54 -13.36 -3.21
CA ALA A 333 21.55 -14.38 -3.49
C ALA A 333 22.86 -14.20 -2.69
N ASN A 334 23.06 -13.03 -2.07
CA ASN A 334 24.24 -12.73 -1.27
C ASN A 334 23.96 -12.61 0.24
N SER A 335 22.68 -12.59 0.67
CA SER A 335 22.32 -12.68 2.09
C SER A 335 22.44 -14.10 2.65
N ASP A 336 22.44 -15.11 1.79
CA ASP A 336 22.51 -16.54 2.14
C ASP A 336 23.94 -17.13 2.09
N ARG A 337 24.98 -16.27 2.00
CA ARG A 337 26.40 -16.66 1.96
C ARG A 337 27.19 -16.00 3.07
#